data_AF-A0A3P7J0X8-F1
#
_entry.id   AF-A0A3P7J0X8-F1
#
_cell.length_a   1.000
_cell.length_b   1.000
_cell.length_c   1.000
_cell.angle_alpha   90.00
_cell.angle_beta   90.00
_cell.angle_gamma   90.00
#
_symmetry.space_group_name_H-M   'P 1'
#
loop_
_entity.id
_entity.type
_entity.pdbx_description
1 polymer ?
#
loop_
_entity_poly.entity_id
_entity_poly.type
_entity_poly.pdbx_seq_one_letter_code
_entity_poly.pdbx_strand_id
1 'polypeptide(L)'
;MFYEFIGVSESLMAAAAILLAFKMHDKDATWTPILQKYSGYKAEEVEPMMWELNHMMYKRRVMYDRLETVYSKYSHEVFFSVASVPLLPDVYSLDRPVQAPPSSSPK
;
A
#
# COMPACT_ATOMS: atom_id res chain seq x y z
N MET A 1 11.86 8.92 5.50
CA MET A 1 10.44 9.03 5.10
C MET A 1 10.36 8.64 3.62
N PHE A 2 9.24 8.08 3.15
CA PHE A 2 9.13 7.52 1.80
C PHE A 2 8.70 8.58 0.78
N TYR A 3 9.67 9.38 0.34
CA TYR A 3 9.44 10.48 -0.61
C TYR A 3 9.32 10.01 -2.06
N GLU A 4 9.64 8.76 -2.33
CA GLU A 4 9.53 8.11 -3.63
C GLU A 4 8.09 8.19 -4.18
N PHE A 5 7.10 8.26 -3.29
CA PHE A 5 5.69 8.34 -3.64
C PHE A 5 5.16 9.75 -3.95
N ILE A 6 5.96 10.82 -3.79
CA ILE A 6 5.50 12.20 -4.07
C ILE A 6 5.01 12.36 -5.52
N GLY A 7 5.66 11.69 -6.47
CA GLY A 7 5.29 11.77 -7.89
C GLY A 7 4.12 10.87 -8.29
N VAL A 8 3.60 10.07 -7.37
CA VAL A 8 2.50 9.12 -7.66
C VAL A 8 1.17 9.84 -7.51
N SER A 9 0.24 9.56 -8.44
CA SER A 9 -1.13 10.06 -8.35
C SER A 9 -1.79 9.62 -7.04
N GLU A 10 -2.39 10.57 -6.32
CA GLU A 10 -3.09 10.32 -5.06
C GLU A 10 -4.22 9.30 -5.22
N SER A 11 -4.94 9.33 -6.34
CA SER A 11 -6.00 8.37 -6.64
C SER A 11 -5.48 6.96 -6.90
N LEU A 12 -4.28 6.82 -7.47
CA LEU A 12 -3.63 5.52 -7.63
C LEU A 12 -3.18 4.96 -6.28
N MET A 13 -2.59 5.80 -5.41
CA MET A 13 -2.23 5.40 -4.06
C MET A 13 -3.46 4.97 -3.25
N ALA A 14 -4.58 5.69 -3.38
CA ALA A 14 -5.83 5.32 -2.73
C ALA A 14 -6.38 3.98 -3.25
N ALA A 15 -6.37 3.76 -4.56
CA ALA A 15 -6.78 2.49 -5.17
C ALA A 15 -5.92 1.31 -4.68
N ALA A 16 -4.60 1.51 -4.63
CA ALA A 16 -3.65 0.52 -4.13
C ALA A 16 -3.83 0.21 -2.64
N ALA A 17 -4.08 1.23 -1.81
CA ALA A 17 -4.35 1.05 -0.40
C ALA A 17 -5.64 0.26 -0.15
N ILE A 18 -6.69 0.49 -0.96
CA ILE A 18 -7.94 -0.29 -0.90
C ILE A 18 -7.68 -1.76 -1.24
N LEU A 19 -6.98 -2.02 -2.36
CA LEU A 19 -6.67 -3.40 -2.75
C LEU A 19 -5.82 -4.11 -1.69
N LEU A 20 -4.85 -3.41 -1.09
CA LEU A 20 -4.02 -3.95 -0.02
C LEU A 20 -4.87 -4.35 1.19
N ALA A 21 -5.77 -3.47 1.62
CA ALA A 21 -6.68 -3.74 2.73
C ALA A 21 -7.57 -4.96 2.44
N PHE A 22 -8.13 -5.07 1.24
CA PHE A 22 -8.90 -6.25 0.85
C PHE A 22 -8.07 -7.52 0.91
N LYS A 23 -6.84 -7.51 0.36
CA LYS A 23 -5.97 -8.68 0.39
C LYS A 23 -5.50 -9.07 1.80
N MET A 24 -5.34 -8.11 2.70
CA MET A 24 -5.00 -8.37 4.11
C MET A 24 -6.14 -9.08 4.84
N HIS A 25 -7.40 -8.86 4.42
CA HIS A 25 -8.58 -9.55 4.98
C HIS A 25 -8.91 -10.87 4.26
N ASP A 26 -8.78 -10.89 2.93
CA ASP A 26 -9.06 -12.05 2.07
C ASP A 26 -8.00 -12.15 0.98
N LYS A 27 -7.20 -13.23 1.02
CA LYS A 27 -6.08 -13.43 0.09
C LYS A 27 -6.51 -13.55 -1.37
N ASP A 28 -7.74 -14.02 -1.59
CA ASP A 28 -8.31 -14.24 -2.92
C ASP A 28 -8.96 -12.96 -3.47
N ALA A 29 -8.96 -11.86 -2.70
CA ALA A 29 -9.46 -10.58 -3.17
C ALA A 29 -8.67 -10.08 -4.38
N THR A 30 -9.39 -9.73 -5.45
CA THR A 30 -8.85 -9.19 -6.70
C THR A 30 -9.38 -7.80 -6.97
N TRP A 31 -8.69 -7.04 -7.84
CA TRP A 31 -9.23 -5.78 -8.35
C TRP A 31 -10.42 -6.03 -9.27
N THR A 32 -11.63 -5.78 -8.77
CA THR A 32 -12.87 -6.16 -9.48
C THR A 32 -13.18 -5.23 -10.66
N PRO A 33 -13.96 -5.68 -11.66
CA PRO A 33 -14.42 -4.83 -12.75
C PRO A 33 -15.21 -3.60 -12.28
N ILE A 34 -15.90 -3.70 -11.14
CA ILE A 34 -16.61 -2.58 -10.51
C ILE A 34 -15.61 -1.53 -10.04
N LEU A 35 -14.56 -1.94 -9.33
CA LEU A 35 -13.50 -1.02 -8.87
C LEU A 35 -12.79 -0.36 -10.04
N GLN A 36 -12.48 -1.12 -11.10
CA GLN A 36 -11.92 -0.56 -12.33
C GLN A 36 -12.86 0.47 -12.98
N LYS A 37 -14.17 0.19 -13.04
CA LYS A 37 -15.16 1.11 -13.62
C LYS A 37 -15.22 2.46 -12.88
N TYR A 38 -15.16 2.45 -11.55
CA TYR A 38 -15.30 3.67 -10.74
C TYR A 38 -13.97 4.40 -10.49
N SER A 39 -12.86 3.68 -10.38
CA SER A 39 -11.54 4.28 -10.19
C SER A 39 -10.86 4.68 -11.50
N GLY A 40 -11.22 4.03 -12.60
CA GLY A 40 -10.52 4.14 -13.87
C GLY A 40 -9.20 3.38 -13.94
N TYR A 41 -8.70 2.78 -12.85
CA TYR A 41 -7.43 2.05 -12.85
C TYR A 41 -7.64 0.57 -13.13
N LYS A 42 -6.75 0.00 -13.96
CA LYS A 42 -6.71 -1.45 -14.19
C LYS A 42 -5.92 -2.16 -13.09
N ALA A 43 -6.13 -3.47 -12.95
CA ALA A 43 -5.40 -4.28 -11.97
C ALA A 43 -3.88 -4.17 -12.17
N GLU A 44 -3.41 -4.10 -13.42
CA GLU A 44 -1.99 -4.01 -13.77
C GLU A 44 -1.35 -2.68 -13.35
N GLU A 45 -2.16 -1.65 -13.10
CA GLU A 45 -1.70 -0.35 -12.59
C GLU A 45 -1.70 -0.35 -11.05
N VAL A 46 -2.71 -0.97 -10.43
CA VAL A 46 -2.93 -0.94 -8.99
C VAL A 46 -2.07 -1.94 -8.23
N GLU A 47 -1.91 -3.17 -8.75
CA GLU A 47 -1.18 -4.24 -8.07
C GLU A 47 0.30 -3.92 -7.82
N PRO A 48 1.08 -3.38 -8.80
CA PRO A 48 2.46 -2.99 -8.53
C PRO A 48 2.57 -1.94 -7.42
N MET A 49 1.67 -0.95 -7.44
CA MET A 49 1.63 0.09 -6.40
C MET A 49 1.28 -0.50 -5.03
N MET A 50 0.33 -1.43 -4.98
CA MET A 50 -0.06 -2.12 -3.76
C MET A 50 1.13 -2.90 -3.14
N TRP A 51 1.92 -3.60 -3.95
CA TRP A 51 3.11 -4.30 -3.48
C TRP A 51 4.19 -3.35 -2.94
N GLU A 52 4.41 -2.20 -3.59
CA GLU A 52 5.33 -1.17 -3.09
C GLU A 52 4.86 -0.57 -1.75
N LEU A 53 3.54 -0.37 -1.56
CA LEU A 53 2.97 0.06 -0.28
C LEU A 53 3.15 -1.01 0.82
N ASN A 54 2.96 -2.29 0.48
CA ASN A 54 3.19 -3.38 1.43
C ASN A 54 4.66 -3.44 1.86
N HIS A 55 5.58 -3.38 0.90
CA HIS A 55 7.02 -3.36 1.13
C HIS A 55 7.48 -2.16 1.97
N MET A 56 6.91 -0.98 1.68
CA MET A 56 7.12 0.23 2.47
C MET A 56 6.83 -0.01 3.96
N MET A 57 5.75 -0.72 4.29
CA MET A 57 5.41 -1.01 5.70
C MET A 57 6.42 -1.94 6.37
N TYR A 58 6.98 -2.92 5.66
CA TYR A 58 8.10 -3.74 6.16
C TYR A 58 9.36 -2.89 6.38
N LYS A 59 9.75 -2.10 5.37
CA LYS A 59 10.94 -1.24 5.42
C LYS A 59 10.84 -0.20 6.52
N ARG A 60 9.65 0.32 6.81
CA ARG A 60 9.43 1.30 7.89
C ARG A 60 9.90 0.76 9.23
N ARG A 61 9.58 -0.50 9.54
CA ARG A 61 9.95 -1.15 10.82
C ARG A 61 11.46 -1.25 11.03
N VAL A 62 12.23 -1.31 9.93
CA VAL A 62 13.69 -1.49 9.97
C VAL A 62 14.43 -0.15 9.86
N MET A 63 13.97 0.73 8.96
CA MET A 63 14.68 1.96 8.59
C MET A 63 14.23 3.18 9.39
N TYR A 64 13.01 3.17 9.94
CA TYR A 64 12.38 4.32 10.58
C TYR A 64 11.65 3.92 11.88
N ASP A 65 12.35 3.21 12.75
CA ASP A 65 11.89 2.73 14.06
C ASP A 65 11.34 3.84 14.99
N ARG A 66 11.79 5.09 14.79
CA ARG A 66 11.31 6.26 15.55
C ARG A 66 10.07 6.92 14.96
N LEU A 67 9.70 6.62 13.71
CA LEU A 67 8.54 7.21 13.04
C LEU A 67 7.27 6.41 13.32
N GLU A 68 6.86 6.39 14.59
CA GLU A 68 5.74 5.56 15.07
C GLU A 68 4.41 6.30 15.18
N THR A 69 4.36 7.63 15.05
CA THR A 69 3.16 8.43 15.34
C THR A 69 1.90 7.93 14.62
N VAL A 70 2.01 7.62 13.31
CA VAL A 70 0.88 7.08 12.54
C VAL A 70 0.52 5.67 13.01
N TYR A 71 1.51 4.82 13.23
CA TYR A 71 1.29 3.45 13.70
C TYR A 71 0.62 3.42 15.07
N SER A 72 1.16 4.14 16.05
CA SER A 72 0.58 4.24 17.40
C SER A 72 -0.86 4.78 17.38
N LYS A 73 -1.16 5.75 16.49
CA LYS A 73 -2.52 6.26 16.32
C LYS A 73 -3.47 5.16 15.87
N TYR A 74 -3.13 4.42 14.81
CA TYR A 74 -3.99 3.39 14.23
C TYR A 74 -3.92 2.03 14.96
N SER A 75 -3.00 1.87 15.93
CA SER A 75 -3.00 0.76 16.90
C SER A 75 -4.00 0.97 18.05
N HIS A 76 -4.52 2.18 18.22
CA HIS A 76 -5.49 2.48 19.26
C HIS A 76 -6.87 1.88 18.91
N GLU A 77 -7.59 1.42 19.93
CA GLU A 77 -8.89 0.73 19.79
C GLU A 77 -9.99 1.59 19.12
N VAL A 78 -9.92 2.92 19.29
CA VAL A 78 -10.81 3.88 18.62
C VAL A 78 -10.71 3.77 17.09
N PHE A 79 -9.57 3.32 16.57
CA PHE A 79 -9.36 3.02 15.16
C PHE A 79 -9.36 1.50 14.89
N PHE A 80 -10.04 0.72 15.72
CA PHE A 80 -10.16 -0.73 15.61
C PHE A 80 -8.82 -1.48 15.60
N SER A 81 -7.76 -0.85 16.13
CA SER A 81 -6.40 -1.41 16.13
C SER A 81 -5.94 -1.89 14.74
N VAL A 82 -6.39 -1.23 13.66
CA VAL A 82 -6.13 -1.65 12.27
C VAL A 82 -4.65 -1.75 11.93
N ALA A 83 -3.78 -1.02 12.63
CA ALA A 83 -2.33 -1.13 12.43
C ALA A 83 -1.76 -2.51 12.81
N SER A 84 -2.47 -3.28 13.63
CA SER A 84 -2.08 -4.63 14.06
C SER A 84 -2.46 -5.73 13.08
N VAL A 85 -3.18 -5.40 12.00
CA VAL A 85 -3.54 -6.38 10.96
C VAL A 85 -2.26 -6.88 10.28
N PRO A 86 -2.08 -8.22 10.14
CA PRO A 86 -0.89 -8.78 9.50
C PRO A 86 -0.72 -8.28 8.06
N LEU A 87 0.50 -7.87 7.72
CA LEU A 87 0.87 -7.49 6.36
C LEU A 87 0.86 -8.72 5.44
N LEU A 88 0.70 -8.49 4.14
CA LEU A 88 0.90 -9.54 3.16
C LEU A 88 2.37 -9.96 3.15
N PRO A 89 2.69 -11.25 2.92
CA PRO A 89 4.07 -11.67 2.72
C PRO A 89 4.78 -10.76 1.71
N ASP A 90 5.91 -10.19 2.12
CA ASP A 90 6.65 -9.28 1.27
C ASP A 90 7.22 -10.06 0.07
N VAL A 91 6.96 -9.55 -1.13
CA VAL A 91 7.44 -10.15 -2.39
C VAL A 91 8.84 -9.66 -2.74
N TYR A 92 9.33 -8.62 -2.06
CA TYR A 92 10.66 -8.06 -2.26
C TYR A 92 11.59 -8.39 -1.10
N SER A 93 12.91 -8.44 -1.37
CA SER A 93 13.92 -8.49 -0.31
C SER A 93 13.95 -7.16 0.46
N LEU A 94 14.18 -7.22 1.78
CA LEU A 94 14.36 -6.03 2.61
C LEU A 94 15.56 -5.15 2.19
N ASP A 95 16.52 -5.69 1.45
CA ASP A 95 17.63 -4.91 0.89
C ASP A 95 17.19 -4.00 -0.27
N ARG A 96 16.11 -4.38 -0.98
CA ARG A 96 15.57 -3.60 -2.09
C ARG A 96 15.07 -2.24 -1.57
N PRO A 97 15.38 -1.11 -2.22
CA PRO A 97 14.75 0.16 -1.89
C PRO A 97 13.28 0.16 -2.32
N VAL A 98 12.44 0.84 -1.54
CA VAL A 98 11.05 1.14 -1.93
C VAL A 98 11.09 2.04 -3.16
N GLN A 99 10.26 1.75 -4.16
CA GLN A 99 10.22 2.53 -5.39
C GLN A 99 8.77 2.86 -5.75
N ALA A 100 8.54 4.03 -6.35
CA ALA A 100 7.26 4.26 -7.01
C ALA A 100 7.21 3.42 -8.30
N PRO A 101 6.07 2.77 -8.61
CA PRO A 101 5.87 2.15 -9.91
C PRO A 101 6.06 3.18 -11.02
N PRO A 102 6.56 2.79 -12.20
CA PRO A 102 6.67 3.69 -13.34
C PRO A 102 5.28 4.28 -13.62
N SER A 103 5.17 5.61 -13.62
CA SER A 103 3.89 6.27 -13.85
C SER A 103 3.35 5.85 -15.21
N SER A 104 2.22 5.15 -15.23
CA SER A 104 1.38 5.16 -16.42
C SER A 104 1.00 6.63 -16.62
N SER A 105 1.34 7.16 -17.80
CA SER A 105 1.23 8.59 -18.15
C SER A 105 -0.12 9.19 -17.74
N PRO A 106 -0.20 10.51 -17.48
CA PRO A 106 -1.45 11.15 -17.09
C PRO A 106 -2.54 10.86 -18.14
N LYS A 107 -3.68 10.37 -17.65
CA LYS A 107 -4.95 10.36 -18.40
C LYS A 107 -5.50 11.76 -18.53
#